data_AF-A0A1I2ISV9-F1
#
_entry.id   AF-A0A1I2ISV9-F1
#
_cell.length_a   1.000
_cell.length_b   1.000
_cell.length_c   1.000
_cell.angle_alpha   90.00
_cell.angle_beta   90.00
_cell.angle_gamma   90.00
#
_symmetry.space_group_name_H-M   'P 1'
#
loop_
_entity.id
_entity.type
_entity.pdbx_description
1 polymer ?
#
loop_
_entity_poly.entity_id
_entity_poly.type
_entity_poly.pdbx_seq_one_letter_code
_entity_poly.pdbx_strand_id
1 'polypeptide(L)'
;MDDTGYQPHYNSNGFNFPKMAIITSENKEIIELAEWGFLPDYIQDPKDAKAKKIRSGTLNAKSETILNFPLLKNMRKQIIA
;
A
#
# COMPACT_ATOMS: atom_id res chain seq x y z
N MET A 1 11.93 12.91 18.66
CA MET A 1 11.06 12.36 17.60
C MET A 1 10.53 11.06 18.13
N ASP A 2 9.29 10.69 17.84
CA ASP A 2 8.76 9.39 18.26
C ASP A 2 9.56 8.27 17.58
N ASP A 3 10.01 7.28 18.35
CA ASP A 3 10.85 6.17 17.88
C ASP A 3 10.08 5.23 16.93
N THR A 4 8.75 5.37 16.85
CA THR A 4 7.89 4.63 15.91
C THR A 4 8.04 5.08 14.45
N GLY A 5 8.59 6.27 14.19
CA GLY A 5 8.66 6.85 12.85
C GLY A 5 7.32 7.35 12.29
N TYR A 6 6.24 7.31 13.07
CA TYR A 6 4.95 7.90 12.72
C TYR A 6 5.01 9.43 12.76
N GLN A 7 4.26 10.09 11.86
CA GLN A 7 4.05 11.53 11.86
C GLN A 7 2.55 11.81 11.73
N PRO A 8 1.96 12.64 12.61
CA PRO A 8 0.59 13.08 12.44
C PRO A 8 0.40 13.87 11.14
N HIS A 9 -0.68 13.58 10.42
CA HIS A 9 -1.01 14.27 9.18
C HIS A 9 -2.41 14.91 9.30
N TYR A 10 -2.50 16.22 9.15
CA TYR A 10 -3.80 16.90 9.00
C TYR A 10 -4.38 16.69 7.59
N ASN A 11 -3.49 16.71 6.57
CA ASN A 11 -3.79 16.39 5.19
C ASN A 11 -2.71 15.45 4.64
N SER A 12 -3.13 14.43 3.88
CA SER A 12 -2.21 13.49 3.21
C SER A 12 -2.51 13.43 1.72
N ASN A 13 -1.46 13.53 0.89
CA ASN A 13 -1.55 13.35 -0.56
C ASN A 13 -1.00 11.97 -0.94
N GLY A 14 -1.86 11.09 -1.47
CA GLY A 14 -1.47 9.75 -1.88
C GLY A 14 -0.40 9.71 -2.98
N PHE A 15 -0.31 10.73 -3.84
CA PHE A 15 0.73 10.79 -4.88
C PHE A 15 2.14 11.09 -4.35
N ASN A 16 2.27 11.44 -3.06
CA ASN A 16 3.57 11.51 -2.37
C ASN A 16 3.97 10.16 -1.77
N PHE A 17 3.09 9.16 -1.86
CA PHE A 17 3.24 7.83 -1.29
C PHE A 17 3.70 7.83 0.19
N PRO A 18 3.03 8.61 1.07
CA PRO A 18 3.43 8.72 2.47
C PRO A 18 3.31 7.37 3.19
N LYS A 19 4.11 7.18 4.24
CA LYS A 19 3.87 6.11 5.21
C LYS A 19 2.59 6.42 5.98
N MET A 20 1.68 5.46 6.01
CA MET A 20 0.40 5.51 6.70
C MET A 20 0.34 4.40 7.74
N ALA A 21 -0.31 4.69 8.86
CA ALA A 21 -0.66 3.70 9.86
C ALA A 21 -1.68 2.70 9.28
N ILE A 22 -1.37 1.41 9.35
CA ILE A 22 -2.25 0.31 8.92
C ILE A 22 -2.36 -0.74 10.02
N ILE A 23 -3.43 -1.53 9.95
CA ILE A 23 -3.61 -2.74 10.78
C ILE A 23 -3.58 -3.93 9.83
N THR A 24 -2.68 -4.88 10.09
CA THR A 24 -2.51 -6.08 9.27
C THR A 24 -3.36 -7.24 9.78
N SER A 25 -3.53 -8.27 8.95
CA SER A 25 -4.27 -9.47 9.34
C SER A 25 -3.44 -10.39 10.25
N GLU A 26 -2.12 -10.30 10.10
CA GLU A 26 -1.08 -11.04 10.78
C GLU A 26 -1.03 -10.69 12.26
N ASN A 27 -1.14 -9.40 12.60
CA ASN A 27 -1.27 -8.96 13.98
C ASN A 27 -2.16 -7.71 14.10
N LYS A 28 -3.40 -7.92 14.54
CA LYS A 28 -4.41 -6.84 14.69
C LYS A 28 -4.14 -5.90 15.87
N GLU A 29 -3.24 -6.26 16.78
CA GLU A 29 -2.90 -5.46 17.97
C GLU A 29 -1.73 -4.50 17.72
N ILE A 30 -1.03 -4.65 16.60
CA ILE A 30 0.11 -3.80 16.23
C ILE A 30 -0.27 -2.91 15.07
N ILE A 31 -0.05 -1.60 15.22
CA ILE A 31 -0.12 -0.64 14.13
C ILE A 31 1.22 -0.65 13.41
N GLU A 32 1.19 -0.94 12.12
CA GLU A 32 2.37 -0.92 11.24
C GLU A 32 2.35 0.32 10.34
N LEU A 33 3.51 0.68 9.77
CA LEU A 33 3.62 1.76 8.80
C LEU A 33 3.89 1.20 7.41
N ALA A 34 3.01 1.49 6.46
CA ALA A 34 3.16 1.11 5.04
C ALA A 34 2.98 2.30 4.11
N GLU A 35 3.59 2.27 2.94
CA GLU A 35 3.46 3.36 1.97
C GLU A 35 2.10 3.31 1.25
N TRP A 36 1.43 4.45 1.12
CA TRP A 36 0.17 4.53 0.37
C TRP A 36 0.44 4.46 -1.14
N GLY A 37 0.15 3.31 -1.74
CA GLY A 37 0.32 3.04 -3.17
C GLY A 37 1.09 1.74 -3.39
N PHE A 38 0.36 0.69 -3.75
CA PHE A 38 0.87 -0.68 -3.85
C PHE A 38 1.95 -0.80 -4.93
N LEU A 39 3.06 -1.45 -4.56
CA LEU A 39 4.17 -1.78 -5.44
C LEU A 39 4.42 -3.30 -5.37
N PRO A 40 4.32 -4.03 -6.49
CA PRO A 40 4.63 -5.46 -6.52
C PRO A 40 6.13 -5.76 -6.34
N ASP A 41 6.43 -6.89 -5.71
CA ASP A 41 7.80 -7.33 -5.38
C ASP A 41 8.74 -7.51 -6.59
N TYR A 42 8.20 -7.68 -7.79
CA TYR A 42 9.01 -7.76 -9.02
C TYR A 42 9.56 -6.41 -9.50
N ILE A 43 9.16 -5.29 -8.87
CA ILE A 43 9.75 -3.98 -9.13
C ILE A 43 10.94 -3.78 -8.19
N GLN A 44 12.13 -3.68 -8.78
CA GLN A 44 13.40 -3.61 -8.03
C GLN A 44 13.71 -2.20 -7.50
N ASP A 45 13.36 -1.16 -8.26
CA ASP A 45 13.60 0.22 -7.89
C ASP A 45 12.28 1.00 -7.72
N PRO A 46 11.91 1.42 -6.50
CA PRO A 46 10.71 2.21 -6.26
C PRO A 46 10.76 3.62 -6.88
N LYS A 47 11.93 4.09 -7.33
CA LYS A 47 12.12 5.39 -7.99
C LYS A 47 11.96 5.34 -9.51
N ASP A 48 11.93 4.15 -10.11
CA ASP A 48 11.70 4.00 -11.56
C ASP A 48 10.34 4.60 -11.96
N ALA A 49 10.28 5.22 -13.14
CA ALA A 49 9.05 5.67 -13.77
C ALA A 49 7.96 4.58 -13.83
N LYS A 50 8.35 3.32 -14.05
CA LYS A 50 7.41 2.19 -14.02
C LYS A 50 6.81 2.00 -12.63
N ALA A 51 7.62 2.07 -11.57
CA ALA A 51 7.17 1.99 -10.19
C ALA A 51 6.17 3.11 -9.89
N LYS A 52 6.54 4.36 -10.22
CA LYS A 52 5.67 5.53 -10.04
C LYS A 52 4.33 5.38 -10.76
N LYS A 53 4.33 4.87 -12.00
CA LYS A 53 3.10 4.63 -12.77
C LYS A 53 2.20 3.60 -12.08
N ILE A 54 2.76 2.49 -11.61
CA ILE A 54 2.00 1.46 -10.91
C ILE A 54 1.40 2.02 -9.63
N ARG A 55 2.22 2.65 -8.78
CA ARG A 55 1.79 3.18 -7.47
C ARG A 55 0.69 4.24 -7.58
N SER A 56 0.83 5.18 -8.52
CA SER A 56 -0.20 6.18 -8.80
C SER A 56 -1.52 5.56 -9.26
N GLY A 57 -1.47 4.41 -9.94
CA GLY A 57 -2.65 3.66 -10.38
C GLY A 57 -3.24 2.74 -9.31
N THR A 58 -2.57 2.57 -8.17
CA THR A 58 -2.96 1.65 -7.09
C THR A 58 -3.16 2.36 -5.74
N LEU A 59 -3.34 3.68 -5.75
CA LEU A 59 -3.78 4.43 -4.56
C LEU A 59 -5.17 3.98 -4.07
N ASN A 60 -5.99 3.46 -5.00
CA ASN A 60 -7.31 2.90 -4.77
C ASN A 60 -7.43 1.56 -5.50
N ALA A 61 -8.35 0.70 -5.06
CA ALA A 61 -8.74 -0.53 -5.75
C ALA A 61 -10.26 -0.65 -5.78
N LYS A 62 -10.82 -1.05 -6.92
CA LYS A 62 -12.27 -1.25 -7.10
C LYS A 62 -12.66 -2.63 -6.57
N SER A 63 -13.64 -2.71 -5.69
CA SER A 63 -14.05 -3.97 -5.04
C SER A 63 -14.61 -4.99 -6.05
N GLU A 64 -15.26 -4.54 -7.12
CA GLU A 64 -15.88 -5.40 -8.13
C GLU A 64 -14.84 -6.17 -8.96
N THR A 65 -13.63 -5.61 -9.09
CA THR A 65 -12.57 -6.18 -9.93
C THR A 65 -11.33 -6.61 -9.14
N ILE A 66 -11.29 -6.36 -7.83
CA ILE A 66 -10.10 -6.59 -7.00
C ILE A 66 -9.61 -8.06 -7.06
N LEU A 67 -10.55 -9.01 -7.11
CA LEU A 67 -10.24 -10.45 -7.20
C LEU A 67 -9.68 -10.85 -8.57
N ASN A 68 -9.96 -10.07 -9.62
CA ASN A 68 -9.46 -10.31 -10.97
C ASN A 68 -8.27 -9.42 -11.33
N PHE A 69 -7.92 -8.46 -10.47
CA PHE A 69 -6.89 -7.47 -10.76
C PHE A 69 -5.50 -8.14 -10.85
N PRO A 70 -4.78 -8.04 -11.98
CA PRO A 70 -3.54 -8.79 -12.21
C PRO A 70 -2.45 -8.54 -11.17
N LEU A 71 -2.33 -7.29 -10.68
CA LEU A 71 -1.30 -6.90 -9.72
C LEU A 71 -1.48 -7.57 -8.35
N LEU A 72 -2.69 -7.97 -7.99
CA LEU A 72 -3.00 -8.57 -6.68
C LEU A 72 -3.17 -10.09 -6.77
N LYS A 73 -2.75 -10.72 -7.88
CA LYS A 73 -2.97 -12.16 -8.13
C LYS A 73 -2.52 -13.04 -6.96
N ASN A 74 -1.40 -12.70 -6.33
CA ASN A 74 -0.82 -13.47 -5.22
C ASN A 74 -1.52 -13.20 -3.86
N MET A 75 -2.27 -12.10 -3.75
CA MET A 75 -2.95 -11.69 -2.51
C MET A 75 -4.44 -12.07 -2.47
N ARG A 76 -4.99 -12.62 -3.56
CA ARG A 76 -6.44 -12.95 -3.66
C ARG A 76 -6.99 -13.75 -2.49
N LYS A 77 -6.21 -14.70 -1.96
CA LYS A 77 -6.61 -15.53 -0.81
C LYS A 77 -6.83 -14.70 0.46
N GLN A 78 -6.06 -13.64 0.64
CA GLN A 78 -6.17 -12.74 1.80
C GLN A 78 -7.36 -11.78 1.69
N ILE A 79 -7.85 -11.51 0.48
CA ILE A 79 -8.97 -10.56 0.24
C ILE A 79 -10.34 -11.18 0.57
N ILE A 80 -10.47 -12.51 0.48
CA ILE A 80 -11.73 -13.24 0.66
C ILE A 80 -11.87 -13.81 2.09
N ALA A 81 -10.80 -13.73 2.89
CA ALA A 81 -10.72 -14.33 4.23
C ALA A 81 -11.40 -13.49 5.33
#